data_AF-A0A0J6IBJ2-F1
#
_entry.id   AF-A0A0J6IBJ2-F1
#
_cell.length_a   1.000
_cell.length_b   1.000
_cell.length_c   1.000
_cell.angle_alpha   90.00
_cell.angle_beta   90.00
_cell.angle_gamma   90.00
#
_symmetry.space_group_name_H-M   'P 1'
#
loop_
_entity.id
_entity.type
_entity.pdbx_description
1 polymer ?
#
loop_
_entity_poly.entity_id
_entity_poly.type
_entity_poly.pdbx_seq_one_letter_code
_entity_poly.pdbx_strand_id
1 'polypeptide(L)'
;MPEETVVPVAPAVIEYAYSTNGEDWTADWCSFLDQNEELSPGDECQRGVMRYADPAEFVDSDSVINSMADNASSSELGEWADDFPSVSAEAKQELEDLLDAWARKNCDCSFYRVKNIETFKITHEDLEHLGEVAP
;
A
#
# COMPACT_ATOMS: atom_id res chain seq x y z
N MET A 1 4.69 -37.66 -22.08
CA MET A 1 4.65 -36.92 -20.81
C MET A 1 5.01 -35.49 -21.16
N PRO A 2 4.16 -34.48 -20.95
CA PRO A 2 4.58 -33.11 -21.18
C PRO A 2 5.48 -32.67 -20.02
N GLU A 3 6.64 -32.13 -20.36
CA GLU A 3 7.57 -31.50 -19.43
C GLU A 3 6.93 -30.22 -18.88
N GLU A 4 6.87 -30.07 -17.55
CA GLU A 4 6.47 -28.83 -16.90
C GLU A 4 7.52 -27.76 -17.16
N THR A 5 7.17 -26.81 -18.03
CA THR A 5 7.96 -25.59 -18.22
C THR A 5 7.79 -24.73 -16.97
N VAL A 6 8.76 -24.79 -16.05
CA VAL A 6 8.85 -23.85 -14.92
C VAL A 6 9.19 -22.48 -15.49
N VAL A 7 8.20 -21.60 -15.53
CA VAL A 7 8.37 -20.20 -15.94
C VAL A 7 9.24 -19.51 -14.88
N PRO A 8 10.37 -18.86 -15.23
CA PRO A 8 11.17 -18.14 -14.25
C PRO A 8 10.37 -16.92 -13.76
N VAL A 9 10.04 -16.90 -12.47
CA VAL A 9 9.52 -15.72 -11.77
C VAL A 9 10.60 -14.64 -11.88
N ALA A 10 10.32 -13.57 -12.62
CA ALA A 10 11.19 -12.40 -12.66
C ALA A 10 11.42 -11.90 -11.23
N PRO A 11 12.65 -11.50 -10.84
CA PRO A 11 12.90 -10.96 -9.52
C PRO A 11 12.01 -9.73 -9.32
N ALA A 12 11.27 -9.69 -8.22
CA ALA A 12 10.50 -8.53 -7.85
C ALA A 12 11.44 -7.32 -7.77
N VAL A 13 11.21 -6.31 -8.60
CA VAL A 13 11.95 -5.04 -8.52
C VAL A 13 11.69 -4.47 -7.14
N ILE A 14 12.74 -4.32 -6.33
CA ILE A 14 12.63 -3.73 -5.01
C ILE A 14 12.73 -2.22 -5.20
N GLU A 15 11.66 -1.52 -4.89
CA GLU A 15 11.63 -0.05 -4.90
C GLU A 15 11.95 0.47 -3.50
N TYR A 16 12.79 1.51 -3.44
CA TYR A 16 13.25 2.11 -2.19
C TYR A 16 12.76 3.54 -2.05
N ALA A 17 12.34 3.89 -0.84
CA ALA A 17 12.11 5.27 -0.43
C ALA A 17 13.21 5.70 0.56
N TYR A 18 13.50 6.99 0.57
CA TYR A 18 14.58 7.58 1.34
C TYR A 18 14.05 8.67 2.28
N SER A 19 14.71 8.84 3.43
CA SER A 19 14.32 9.82 4.44
C SER A 19 15.52 10.28 5.26
N THR A 20 15.51 11.53 5.73
CA THR A 20 16.49 12.08 6.68
C THR A 20 15.99 12.02 8.13
N ASN A 21 14.67 11.92 8.34
CA ASN A 21 14.03 11.99 9.66
C ASN A 21 13.24 10.71 10.03
N GLY A 22 13.00 9.82 9.08
CA GLY A 22 12.21 8.59 9.24
C GLY A 22 10.70 8.79 9.19
N GLU A 23 10.23 10.03 8.96
CA GLU A 23 8.81 10.40 8.91
C GLU A 23 8.39 10.76 7.49
N ASP A 24 9.17 11.61 6.81
CA ASP A 24 8.93 12.04 5.44
C ASP A 24 9.75 11.17 4.49
N TRP A 25 9.06 10.41 3.65
CA TRP A 25 9.65 9.45 2.73
C TRP A 25 9.47 9.89 1.30
N THR A 26 10.57 9.95 0.56
CA THR A 26 10.58 10.30 -0.86
C THR A 26 10.93 9.06 -1.68
N ALA A 27 10.05 8.73 -2.63
CA ALA A 27 10.33 7.74 -3.65
C ALA A 27 11.33 8.33 -4.63
N ASP A 28 12.25 7.50 -5.12
CA ASP A 28 13.36 7.90 -5.99
C ASP A 28 14.49 8.67 -5.27
N TRP A 29 15.73 8.35 -5.64
CA TRP A 29 16.94 8.89 -5.03
C TRP A 29 17.19 10.34 -5.47
N CYS A 30 16.99 10.65 -6.75
CA CYS A 30 17.20 12.00 -7.28
C CYS A 30 16.25 13.00 -6.64
N SER A 31 14.96 12.63 -6.56
CA SER A 31 13.92 13.44 -5.93
C SER A 31 14.21 13.67 -4.44
N PHE A 32 14.81 12.68 -3.76
CA PHE A 32 15.24 12.82 -2.38
C PHE A 32 16.40 13.82 -2.24
N LEU A 33 17.42 13.74 -3.10
CA LEU A 33 18.54 14.68 -3.10
C LEU A 33 18.11 16.11 -3.43
N ASP A 34 17.24 16.29 -4.43
CA ASP A 34 16.71 17.61 -4.82
C ASP A 34 15.94 18.29 -3.67
N GLN A 35 15.37 17.51 -2.74
CA GLN A 35 14.67 18.03 -1.56
C GLN A 35 15.60 18.29 -0.37
N ASN A 36 16.83 17.77 -0.40
CA ASN A 36 17.79 17.81 0.69
C ASN A 36 19.18 18.24 0.18
N GLU A 37 19.24 19.37 -0.53
CA GLU A 37 20.48 19.91 -1.14
C GLU A 37 21.58 20.24 -0.10
N GLU A 38 21.23 20.33 1.17
CA GLU A 38 22.14 20.57 2.29
C GLU A 38 22.90 19.32 2.77
N LEU A 39 22.57 18.12 2.28
CA LEU A 39 23.21 16.87 2.70
C LEU A 39 24.72 16.88 2.39
N SER A 40 25.49 16.48 3.40
CA SER A 40 26.94 16.40 3.34
C SER A 40 27.43 14.97 3.57
N PRO A 41 28.55 14.55 2.95
CA PRO A 41 29.14 13.24 3.20
C PRO A 41 29.37 12.97 4.69
N GLY A 42 28.85 11.86 5.18
CA GLY A 42 28.86 11.48 6.59
C GLY A 42 27.54 11.70 7.34
N ASP A 43 26.60 12.44 6.74
CA ASP A 43 25.25 12.62 7.27
C ASP A 43 24.48 11.30 7.26
N GLU A 44 23.61 11.14 8.24
CA GLU A 44 22.82 9.94 8.45
C GLU A 44 21.49 10.03 7.69
N CYS A 45 21.25 9.08 6.80
CA CYS A 45 20.02 8.93 6.03
C CYS A 45 19.42 7.54 6.27
N GLN A 46 18.16 7.38 5.89
CA GLN A 46 17.44 6.12 5.97
C GLN A 46 16.96 5.71 4.59
N ARG A 47 17.02 4.41 4.30
CA ARG A 47 16.37 3.80 3.14
C ARG A 47 15.41 2.72 3.62
N GLY A 48 14.31 2.54 2.93
CA GLY A 48 13.39 1.44 3.23
C GLY A 48 12.69 0.94 1.98
N VAL A 49 12.23 -0.30 2.04
CA VAL A 49 11.54 -0.97 0.94
C VAL A 49 10.09 -0.48 0.85
N MET A 50 9.70 -0.01 -0.33
CA MET A 50 8.32 0.35 -0.63
C MET A 50 7.45 -0.91 -0.71
N ARG A 51 6.28 -0.83 -0.06
CA ARG A 51 5.21 -1.82 -0.14
C ARG A 51 3.92 -1.09 -0.45
N TYR A 52 3.51 -1.17 -1.72
CA TYR A 52 2.19 -0.73 -2.13
C TYR A 52 1.13 -1.56 -1.42
N ALA A 53 0.08 -0.89 -0.94
CA ALA A 53 -1.05 -1.58 -0.35
C ALA A 53 -1.94 -2.15 -1.46
N ASP A 54 -2.60 -3.27 -1.18
CA ASP A 54 -3.69 -3.74 -2.04
C ASP A 54 -4.91 -2.84 -1.77
N PRO A 55 -5.56 -2.24 -2.79
CA PRO A 55 -6.80 -1.50 -2.60
C PRO A 55 -7.88 -2.27 -1.82
N ALA A 56 -7.88 -3.61 -1.92
CA ALA A 56 -8.76 -4.48 -1.16
C ALA A 56 -8.56 -4.39 0.37
N GLU A 57 -7.38 -3.96 0.86
CA GLU A 57 -7.15 -3.74 2.30
C GLU A 57 -8.02 -2.61 2.88
N PHE A 58 -8.65 -1.79 2.04
CA PHE A 58 -9.42 -0.61 2.45
C PHE A 58 -10.93 -0.75 2.25
N VAL A 59 -11.41 -1.93 1.87
CA VAL A 59 -12.83 -2.24 1.82
C VAL A 59 -13.18 -3.26 2.91
N ASP A 60 -14.42 -3.23 3.38
CA ASP A 60 -14.89 -4.08 4.47
C ASP A 60 -16.40 -4.33 4.32
N SER A 61 -16.78 -5.60 4.14
CA SER A 61 -18.18 -6.02 4.07
C SER A 61 -18.96 -5.75 5.36
N ASP A 62 -18.33 -5.82 6.54
CA ASP A 62 -19.01 -5.51 7.81
C ASP A 62 -19.44 -4.05 7.85
N SER A 63 -18.57 -3.13 7.44
CA SER A 63 -18.90 -1.70 7.35
C SER A 63 -20.10 -1.42 6.44
N VAL A 64 -20.21 -2.12 5.30
CA VAL A 64 -21.37 -1.98 4.40
C VAL A 64 -22.64 -2.53 5.05
N ILE A 65 -22.57 -3.72 5.65
CA ILE A 65 -23.70 -4.37 6.34
C ILE A 65 -24.21 -3.50 7.49
N ASN A 66 -23.30 -2.95 8.30
CA ASN A 66 -23.64 -2.04 9.39
C ASN A 66 -24.29 -0.75 8.86
N SER A 67 -23.75 -0.17 7.78
CA SER A 67 -24.35 1.01 7.14
C SER A 67 -25.76 0.72 6.62
N MET A 68 -26.03 -0.49 6.12
CA MET A 68 -27.39 -0.89 5.73
C MET A 68 -28.35 -0.93 6.91
N ALA A 69 -27.91 -1.46 8.07
CA ALA A 69 -28.70 -1.48 9.30
C ALA A 69 -29.01 -0.06 9.79
N ASP A 70 -28.00 0.81 9.86
CA ASP A 70 -28.14 2.20 10.30
C ASP A 70 -29.09 2.99 9.39
N ASN A 71 -28.96 2.81 8.08
CA ASN A 71 -29.82 3.44 7.08
C ASN A 71 -31.28 2.96 7.20
N ALA A 72 -31.50 1.67 7.44
CA ALA A 72 -32.83 1.11 7.62
C ALA A 72 -33.47 1.62 8.93
N SER A 73 -32.72 1.61 10.03
CA SER A 73 -33.18 2.12 11.33
C SER A 73 -33.51 3.62 11.29
N SER A 74 -32.80 4.39 10.47
CA SER A 74 -33.02 5.83 10.31
C SER A 74 -34.13 6.17 9.29
N SER A 75 -34.69 5.19 8.61
CA SER A 75 -35.74 5.38 7.61
C SER A 75 -37.14 5.49 8.24
N GLU A 76 -38.15 5.84 7.43
CA GLU A 76 -39.57 5.79 7.84
C GLU A 76 -40.05 4.37 8.23
N LEU A 77 -39.23 3.36 7.94
CA LEU A 77 -39.48 1.95 8.27
C LEU A 77 -38.71 1.48 9.52
N GLY A 78 -38.01 2.39 10.23
CA GLY A 78 -37.10 2.03 11.31
C GLY A 78 -37.72 1.20 12.43
N GLU A 79 -39.01 1.41 12.74
CA GLU A 79 -39.76 0.61 13.73
C GLU A 79 -40.03 -0.85 13.28
N TRP A 80 -39.85 -1.15 11.99
CA TRP A 80 -40.01 -2.46 11.37
C TRP A 80 -38.68 -3.04 10.88
N ALA A 81 -37.57 -2.32 11.08
CA ALA A 81 -36.24 -2.69 10.61
C ALA A 81 -35.47 -3.61 11.57
N ASP A 82 -36.17 -4.19 12.57
CA ASP A 82 -35.58 -5.16 13.50
C ASP A 82 -34.95 -6.32 12.71
N ASP A 83 -33.72 -6.67 13.09
CA ASP A 83 -32.87 -7.71 12.48
C ASP A 83 -32.45 -7.47 11.01
N PHE A 84 -32.65 -6.26 10.45
CA PHE A 84 -32.15 -5.92 9.10
C PHE A 84 -30.71 -5.35 9.12
N PRO A 85 -29.82 -5.77 8.20
CA PRO A 85 -29.97 -6.89 7.28
C PRO A 85 -29.56 -8.21 7.95
N SER A 86 -30.40 -9.24 7.81
CA SER A 86 -30.03 -10.60 8.19
C SER A 86 -29.22 -11.23 7.05
N VAL A 87 -27.89 -11.31 7.23
CA VAL A 87 -26.94 -11.78 6.20
C VAL A 87 -26.30 -13.08 6.66
N SER A 88 -26.29 -14.10 5.78
CA SER A 88 -25.58 -15.36 6.07
C SER A 88 -24.06 -15.18 5.92
N ALA A 89 -23.27 -16.11 6.46
CA ALA A 89 -21.81 -16.08 6.31
C ALA A 89 -21.39 -16.15 4.82
N GLU A 90 -22.10 -16.94 4.01
CA GLU A 90 -21.84 -17.07 2.57
C GLU A 90 -22.14 -15.77 1.82
N ALA A 91 -23.26 -15.11 2.11
CA ALA A 91 -23.62 -13.84 1.47
C ALA A 91 -22.69 -12.70 1.89
N LYS A 92 -22.20 -12.71 3.14
CA LYS A 92 -21.16 -11.79 3.59
C LYS A 92 -19.85 -12.01 2.82
N GLN A 93 -19.43 -13.27 2.66
CA GLN A 93 -18.23 -13.59 1.88
C GLN A 93 -18.38 -13.18 0.41
N GLU A 94 -19.56 -13.38 -0.20
CA GLU A 94 -19.86 -12.91 -1.56
C GLU A 94 -19.71 -11.38 -1.67
N LEU A 95 -20.18 -10.63 -0.67
CA LEU A 95 -20.03 -9.18 -0.63
C LEU A 95 -18.55 -8.76 -0.49
N GLU A 96 -17.79 -9.44 0.37
CA GLU A 96 -16.35 -9.20 0.52
C GLU A 96 -15.62 -9.40 -0.82
N ASP A 97 -15.84 -10.54 -1.48
CA ASP A 97 -15.21 -10.86 -2.77
C ASP A 97 -15.58 -9.85 -3.86
N LEU A 98 -16.82 -9.34 -3.85
CA LEU A 98 -17.30 -8.30 -4.75
C LEU A 98 -16.57 -6.97 -4.52
N LEU A 99 -16.46 -6.53 -3.26
CA LEU A 99 -15.79 -5.29 -2.89
C LEU A 99 -14.30 -5.33 -3.24
N ASP A 100 -13.65 -6.44 -2.91
CA ASP A 100 -12.27 -6.75 -3.26
C ASP A 100 -12.00 -6.62 -4.75
N ALA A 101 -12.81 -7.32 -5.56
CA ALA A 101 -12.67 -7.32 -7.00
C ALA A 101 -12.94 -5.93 -7.59
N TRP A 102 -13.91 -5.20 -7.04
CA TRP A 102 -14.22 -3.85 -7.46
C TRP A 102 -13.08 -2.87 -7.13
N ALA A 103 -12.52 -2.94 -5.92
CA ALA A 103 -11.43 -2.08 -5.47
C ALA A 103 -10.18 -2.32 -6.33
N ARG A 104 -9.74 -3.57 -6.50
CA ARG A 104 -8.59 -3.92 -7.34
C ARG A 104 -8.75 -3.50 -8.81
N LYS A 105 -9.99 -3.46 -9.32
CA LYS A 105 -10.27 -3.09 -10.70
C LYS A 105 -10.30 -1.58 -10.92
N ASN A 106 -10.79 -0.81 -9.96
CA ASN A 106 -11.16 0.60 -10.16
C ASN A 106 -10.35 1.59 -9.32
N CYS A 107 -9.65 1.12 -8.29
CA CYS A 107 -8.83 1.96 -7.42
C CYS A 107 -7.35 1.72 -7.71
N ASP A 108 -6.66 2.80 -8.05
CA ASP A 108 -5.20 2.81 -8.11
C ASP A 108 -4.67 3.10 -6.69
N CYS A 109 -3.81 2.22 -6.17
CA CYS A 109 -3.12 2.44 -4.91
C CYS A 109 -1.69 2.92 -5.20
N SER A 110 -1.56 4.20 -5.54
CA SER A 110 -0.27 4.83 -5.83
C SER A 110 0.55 5.16 -4.58
N PHE A 111 0.02 4.90 -3.39
CA PHE A 111 0.68 5.15 -2.11
C PHE A 111 1.26 3.85 -1.53
N TYR A 112 2.34 4.00 -0.77
CA TYR A 112 3.12 2.88 -0.24
C TYR A 112 3.38 3.04 1.26
N ARG A 113 3.60 1.91 1.92
CA ARG A 113 4.20 1.84 3.26
C ARG A 113 5.68 1.58 3.10
N VAL A 114 6.50 2.18 3.96
CA VAL A 114 7.95 1.88 4.01
C VAL A 114 8.21 0.82 5.08
N LYS A 115 8.94 -0.24 4.71
CA LYS A 115 9.30 -1.36 5.58
C LYS A 115 10.79 -1.68 5.46
N ASN A 116 11.32 -2.47 6.40
CA ASN A 116 12.74 -2.85 6.42
C ASN A 116 13.67 -1.63 6.32
N ILE A 117 13.45 -0.68 7.23
CA ILE A 117 14.19 0.58 7.26
C ILE A 117 15.61 0.31 7.75
N GLU A 118 16.58 0.80 6.98
CA GLU A 118 18.00 0.75 7.29
C GLU A 118 18.58 2.15 7.30
N THR A 119 19.42 2.42 8.29
CA THR A 119 20.17 3.67 8.39
C THR A 119 21.52 3.51 7.71
N PHE A 120 21.92 4.50 6.92
CA PHE A 120 23.21 4.55 6.25
C PHE A 120 23.82 5.96 6.32
N LYS A 121 25.14 6.06 6.11
CA LYS A 121 25.81 7.35 5.98
C LYS A 121 26.02 7.67 4.52
N ILE A 122 25.63 8.87 4.12
CA ILE A 122 25.79 9.32 2.74
C ILE A 122 27.27 9.52 2.42
N THR A 123 27.70 9.09 1.24
CA THR A 123 29.08 9.24 0.75
C THR A 123 29.16 10.33 -0.32
N HIS A 124 30.38 10.69 -0.73
CA HIS A 124 30.54 11.60 -1.88
C HIS A 124 29.99 10.98 -3.17
N GLU A 125 30.14 9.67 -3.35
CA GLU A 125 29.67 8.96 -4.54
C GLU A 125 28.13 9.00 -4.64
N ASP A 126 27.42 8.88 -3.51
CA ASP A 126 25.96 8.92 -3.46
C ASP A 126 25.38 10.29 -3.92
N LEU A 127 26.11 11.37 -3.63
CA LEU A 127 25.74 12.74 -4.05
C LEU A 127 26.10 13.03 -5.51
N GLU A 128 27.11 12.35 -6.06
CA GLU A 128 27.54 12.51 -7.46
C GLU A 128 26.74 11.62 -8.43
N HIS A 129 26.23 10.47 -7.96
CA HIS A 129 25.45 9.52 -8.76
C HIS A 129 23.94 9.84 -8.77
N LEU A 130 23.55 10.87 -9.52
CA LEU A 130 22.15 11.22 -9.86
C LEU A 130 21.47 10.19 -10.81
N GLY A 131 21.80 8.89 -10.77
CA GLY A 131 21.20 7.95 -11.74
C GLY A 131 21.39 6.45 -11.55
N GLU A 132 22.31 5.97 -10.72
CA GLU A 132 22.47 4.54 -10.45
C GLU A 132 22.95 4.34 -9.02
N VAL A 133 22.05 3.96 -8.12
CA VAL A 133 22.47 3.44 -6.80
C VAL A 133 22.69 1.94 -6.98
N ALA A 134 23.93 1.50 -6.75
CA ALA A 134 24.34 0.10 -6.82
C ALA A 134 23.50 -0.81 -5.89
N PRO A 135 23.28 -2.08 -6.27
CA PRO A 135 22.35 -3.01 -5.59
C PRO A 135 22.71 -3.33 -4.14
#